data_AF-A0A1W0A3L0-F1
#
_entry.id   AF-A0A1W0A3L0-F1
#
_cell.length_a   1.000
_cell.length_b   1.000
_cell.length_c   1.000
_cell.angle_alpha   90.00
_cell.angle_beta   90.00
_cell.angle_gamma   90.00
#
_symmetry.space_group_name_H-M   'P 1'
#
loop_
_entity.id
_entity.type
_entity.pdbx_description
1 polymer ?
#
loop_
_entity_poly.entity_id
_entity_poly.type
_entity_poly.pdbx_seq_one_letter_code
_entity_poly.pdbx_strand_id
1 'polypeptide(L)'
;NGQSPLHCAALNGSEDVVKMLLEAKANPSIADKNKKTPLDVALENCHSKAVQLLREAVYPKVVPIEANDLSDVELLSTSDLIQTERGLYNGQPVLIETLLKPSEDALEIIRSYAKVEAPFVLPLLAYVPDNPIKIVMPLVSQGNLRDHLNNERATSSIFTSRFEVAYILAKALQDLHDNQLVHRDLTSRSIVRVNDSWKLKLSYFGYTKELGAQSTVESVEEMLWSAPEVIASNKYTYASDIYSFGVILSEMDTWKSPYEESKLNGFGLMLAIHKGEVQISLRDNCEPWYRELALRCLNENPSLRPKVNELVEAFKNAANDPMASKTTSPISIVEEELLIR
;
A
#
# COMPACT_ATOMS: atom_id res chain seq x y z
N ASN A 1 -29.39 -17.30 3.65
CA ASN A 1 -28.68 -16.00 3.77
C ASN A 1 -27.21 -16.05 3.35
N GLY A 2 -26.70 -17.17 2.78
CA GLY A 2 -25.28 -17.27 2.38
C GLY A 2 -24.31 -17.48 3.55
N GLN A 3 -24.83 -17.59 4.77
CA GLN A 3 -24.04 -17.83 5.96
C GLN A 3 -23.46 -19.25 5.96
N SER A 4 -22.14 -19.33 6.14
CA SER A 4 -21.42 -20.59 6.41
C SER A 4 -21.62 -21.03 7.87
N PRO A 5 -21.29 -22.29 8.21
CA PRO A 5 -21.27 -22.74 9.60
C PRO A 5 -20.43 -21.82 10.52
N LEU A 6 -19.36 -21.24 9.96
CA LEU A 6 -18.49 -20.31 10.68
C LEU A 6 -19.18 -18.96 10.98
N HIS A 7 -20.05 -18.47 10.09
CA HIS A 7 -20.90 -17.30 10.38
C HIS A 7 -21.85 -17.58 11.54
N CYS A 8 -22.48 -18.76 11.56
CA CYS A 8 -23.39 -19.13 12.64
C CYS A 8 -22.64 -19.28 13.97
N ALA A 9 -21.44 -19.86 13.96
CA ALA A 9 -20.60 -19.96 15.15
C ALA A 9 -20.16 -18.58 15.67
N ALA A 10 -19.76 -17.69 14.75
CA ALA A 10 -19.43 -16.30 15.03
C ALA A 10 -20.61 -15.52 15.64
N LEU A 11 -21.80 -15.65 15.06
CA LEU A 11 -23.04 -14.98 15.51
C LEU A 11 -23.43 -15.36 16.94
N ASN A 12 -23.15 -16.58 17.36
CA ASN A 12 -23.46 -17.06 18.71
C ASN A 12 -22.28 -16.89 19.69
N GLY A 13 -21.13 -16.40 19.23
CA GLY A 13 -19.92 -16.29 20.03
C GLY A 13 -19.35 -17.64 20.49
N SER A 14 -19.67 -18.73 19.79
CA SER A 14 -19.32 -20.10 20.19
C SER A 14 -17.85 -20.41 19.92
N GLU A 15 -16.97 -20.03 20.85
CA GLU A 15 -15.51 -20.21 20.81
C GLU A 15 -15.07 -21.60 20.34
N ASP A 16 -15.58 -22.66 20.98
CA ASP A 16 -15.21 -24.05 20.67
C ASP A 16 -15.59 -24.46 19.25
N VAL A 17 -16.75 -23.99 18.77
CA VAL A 17 -17.24 -24.30 17.43
C VAL A 17 -16.44 -23.52 16.39
N VAL A 18 -16.12 -22.26 16.66
CA VAL A 18 -15.22 -21.45 15.82
C VAL A 18 -13.88 -22.17 15.67
N LYS A 19 -13.25 -22.55 16.79
CA LYS A 19 -11.96 -23.23 16.79
C LYS A 19 -12.00 -24.55 16.01
N MET A 20 -13.00 -25.39 16.27
CA MET A 20 -13.18 -26.66 15.58
C MET A 20 -13.35 -26.49 14.06
N LEU A 21 -14.12 -25.49 13.63
CA LEU A 21 -14.32 -25.21 12.21
C LEU A 21 -13.04 -24.70 11.55
N LEU A 22 -12.28 -23.84 12.24
CA LEU A 22 -10.98 -23.36 11.77
C LEU A 22 -9.96 -24.50 11.64
N GLU A 23 -9.89 -25.40 12.63
CA GLU A 23 -9.05 -26.61 12.60
C GLU A 23 -9.45 -27.55 11.45
N ALA A 24 -10.74 -27.58 11.09
CA ALA A 24 -11.26 -28.29 9.92
C ALA A 24 -11.01 -27.56 8.59
N LYS A 25 -10.17 -26.51 8.57
CA LYS A 25 -9.84 -25.68 7.40
C LYS A 25 -11.04 -24.95 6.78
N ALA A 26 -12.06 -24.61 7.58
CA ALA A 26 -13.13 -23.73 7.13
C ALA A 26 -12.54 -22.37 6.74
N ASN A 27 -12.93 -21.84 5.58
CA ASN A 27 -12.45 -20.53 5.11
C ASN A 27 -12.97 -19.40 6.02
N PRO A 28 -12.10 -18.70 6.78
CA PRO A 28 -12.52 -17.66 7.71
C PRO A 28 -12.90 -16.34 7.03
N SER A 29 -12.54 -16.18 5.75
CA SER A 29 -12.76 -14.96 4.97
C SER A 29 -13.93 -15.08 3.99
N ILE A 30 -14.74 -16.14 4.10
CA ILE A 30 -15.90 -16.36 3.22
C ILE A 30 -16.98 -15.30 3.48
N ALA A 31 -17.49 -14.65 2.44
CA ALA A 31 -18.54 -13.64 2.56
C ALA A 31 -19.95 -14.25 2.40
N ASP A 32 -20.92 -13.78 3.19
CA ASP A 32 -22.33 -14.11 3.05
C ASP A 32 -23.04 -13.27 1.95
N LYS A 33 -24.37 -13.39 1.83
CA LYS A 33 -25.14 -12.61 0.83
C LYS A 33 -25.12 -11.10 1.06
N ASN A 34 -24.81 -10.65 2.28
CA ASN A 34 -24.67 -9.25 2.65
C ASN A 34 -23.21 -8.78 2.59
N LYS A 35 -22.31 -9.59 2.00
CA LYS A 35 -20.86 -9.36 1.93
C LYS A 35 -20.16 -9.34 3.30
N LYS A 36 -20.80 -9.87 4.35
CA LYS A 36 -20.19 -9.96 5.68
C LYS A 36 -19.37 -11.23 5.80
N THR A 37 -18.22 -11.16 6.44
CA THR A 37 -17.41 -12.32 6.84
C THR A 37 -17.84 -12.83 8.23
N PRO A 38 -17.45 -14.05 8.62
CA PRO A 38 -17.61 -14.51 10.00
C PRO A 38 -17.01 -13.55 11.03
N LEU A 39 -15.87 -12.91 10.72
CA LEU A 39 -15.25 -11.92 11.60
C LEU A 39 -16.15 -10.69 11.77
N ASP A 40 -16.73 -10.17 10.68
CA ASP A 40 -17.66 -9.03 10.71
C ASP A 40 -18.87 -9.33 11.60
N VAL A 41 -19.41 -10.55 11.48
CA VAL A 41 -20.54 -11.00 12.32
C VAL A 41 -20.14 -11.08 13.79
N ALA A 42 -18.94 -11.59 14.11
CA ALA A 42 -18.47 -11.63 15.49
C ALA A 42 -18.25 -10.23 16.10
N LEU A 43 -17.75 -9.29 15.29
CA LEU A 43 -17.54 -7.88 15.69
C LEU A 43 -18.87 -7.18 15.99
N GLU A 44 -19.85 -7.30 15.09
CA GLU A 44 -21.18 -6.70 15.24
C GLU A 44 -21.92 -7.17 16.50
N ASN A 45 -21.66 -8.40 16.93
CA ASN A 45 -22.26 -8.99 18.13
C ASN A 45 -21.33 -8.90 19.36
N CYS A 46 -20.21 -8.18 19.24
CA CYS A 46 -19.23 -7.93 20.30
C CYS A 46 -18.68 -9.21 20.96
N HIS A 47 -18.53 -10.29 20.20
CA HIS A 47 -18.04 -11.57 20.70
C HIS A 47 -16.50 -11.62 20.71
N SER A 48 -15.89 -10.95 21.70
CA SER A 48 -14.45 -10.66 21.76
C SER A 48 -13.54 -11.89 21.50
N LYS A 49 -13.89 -13.06 22.03
CA LYS A 49 -13.12 -14.29 21.83
C LYS A 49 -13.25 -14.87 20.43
N ALA A 50 -14.48 -14.89 19.89
CA ALA A 50 -14.71 -15.32 18.51
C ALA A 50 -14.03 -14.36 17.54
N VAL A 51 -14.09 -13.04 17.82
CA VAL A 51 -13.32 -12.02 17.11
C VAL A 51 -11.84 -12.33 17.14
N GLN A 52 -11.26 -12.62 18.31
CA GLN A 52 -9.83 -12.96 18.41
C GLN A 52 -9.47 -14.20 17.59
N LEU A 53 -10.20 -15.30 17.72
CA LEU A 53 -9.92 -16.54 16.97
C LEU A 53 -10.07 -16.35 15.46
N LEU A 54 -11.14 -15.67 15.04
CA LEU A 54 -11.37 -15.40 13.62
C LEU A 54 -10.32 -14.43 13.09
N ARG A 55 -9.94 -13.41 13.85
CA ARG A 55 -8.87 -12.48 13.47
C ARG A 55 -7.54 -13.21 13.32
N GLU A 56 -7.15 -14.08 14.26
CA GLU A 56 -5.93 -14.89 14.16
C GLU A 56 -5.96 -15.87 12.97
N ALA A 57 -7.15 -16.33 12.56
CA ALA A 57 -7.31 -17.20 11.40
C ALA A 57 -7.35 -16.44 10.07
N VAL A 58 -7.90 -15.22 10.04
CA VAL A 58 -7.94 -14.35 8.86
C VAL A 58 -6.57 -13.69 8.63
N TYR A 59 -5.91 -13.30 9.72
CA TYR A 59 -4.61 -12.63 9.75
C TYR A 59 -3.63 -13.48 10.59
N PRO A 60 -3.21 -14.65 10.07
CA PRO A 60 -2.21 -15.46 10.76
C PRO A 60 -0.96 -14.64 10.99
N LYS A 61 -0.31 -14.86 12.15
CA LYS A 61 0.99 -14.24 12.42
C LYS A 61 1.95 -14.58 11.29
N VAL A 62 2.55 -13.54 10.73
CA VAL A 62 3.57 -13.70 9.70
C VAL A 62 4.78 -14.40 10.32
N VAL A 63 5.16 -15.53 9.72
CA VAL A 63 6.27 -16.37 10.20
C VAL A 63 7.42 -16.40 9.18
N PRO A 64 8.68 -16.57 9.64
CA PRO A 64 9.76 -16.96 8.75
C PRO A 64 9.49 -18.37 8.21
N ILE A 65 9.79 -18.58 6.93
CA ILE A 65 9.65 -19.87 6.24
C ILE A 65 10.97 -20.26 5.56
N GLU A 66 11.08 -21.52 5.15
CA GLU A 66 12.20 -21.98 4.32
C GLU A 66 11.88 -21.75 2.84
N ALA A 67 12.91 -21.62 2.00
CA ALA A 67 12.72 -21.47 0.55
C ALA A 67 11.95 -22.64 -0.09
N ASN A 68 12.04 -23.83 0.50
CA ASN A 68 11.34 -25.05 0.04
C ASN A 68 9.83 -25.03 0.34
N ASP A 69 9.35 -24.11 1.18
CA ASP A 69 7.92 -23.90 1.41
C ASP A 69 7.24 -23.18 0.23
N LEU A 70 8.02 -22.69 -0.73
CA LEU A 70 7.57 -22.04 -1.96
C LEU A 70 7.69 -23.02 -3.13
N SER A 71 6.64 -23.11 -3.95
CA SER A 71 6.61 -23.99 -5.13
C SER A 71 6.10 -23.29 -6.38
N ASP A 72 6.25 -23.93 -7.55
CA ASP A 72 5.80 -23.41 -8.85
C ASP A 72 6.25 -21.97 -9.13
N VAL A 73 7.51 -21.68 -8.79
CA VAL A 73 8.08 -20.34 -8.89
C VAL A 73 8.39 -20.00 -10.35
N GLU A 74 7.86 -18.88 -10.82
CA GLU A 74 7.97 -18.36 -12.18
C GLU A 74 8.47 -16.90 -12.12
N LEU A 75 9.57 -16.61 -12.82
CA LEU A 75 10.13 -15.26 -12.88
C LEU A 75 9.18 -14.33 -13.66
N LEU A 76 8.79 -13.21 -13.05
CA LEU A 76 8.00 -12.17 -13.70
C LEU A 76 8.89 -11.03 -14.20
N SER A 77 9.77 -10.52 -13.34
CA SER A 77 10.71 -9.44 -13.64
C SER A 77 11.94 -9.52 -12.75
N THR A 78 13.02 -8.87 -13.18
CA THR A 78 14.25 -8.78 -12.39
C THR A 78 14.93 -7.44 -12.64
N SER A 79 15.48 -6.86 -11.58
CA SER A 79 16.34 -5.68 -11.59
C SER A 79 17.63 -5.98 -10.81
N ASP A 80 18.51 -4.98 -10.67
CA ASP A 80 19.76 -5.13 -9.91
C ASP A 80 19.57 -5.35 -8.40
N LEU A 81 18.37 -5.07 -7.89
CA LEU A 81 18.04 -5.06 -6.47
C LEU A 81 16.93 -6.05 -6.11
N ILE A 82 15.93 -6.21 -6.98
CA ILE A 82 14.76 -7.03 -6.72
C ILE A 82 14.51 -8.00 -7.87
N GLN A 83 14.24 -9.25 -7.52
CA GLN A 83 13.67 -10.24 -8.43
C GLN A 83 12.23 -10.53 -8.01
N THR A 84 11.29 -10.33 -8.93
CA THR A 84 9.86 -10.54 -8.70
C THR A 84 9.43 -11.83 -9.37
N GLU A 85 8.83 -12.72 -8.59
CA GLU A 85 8.40 -14.05 -9.02
C GLU A 85 6.95 -14.28 -8.61
N ARG A 86 6.22 -15.06 -9.42
CA ARG A 86 4.96 -15.66 -9.04
C ARG A 86 5.25 -17.05 -8.49
N GLY A 87 4.58 -17.47 -7.42
CA GLY A 87 4.70 -18.83 -6.91
C GLY A 87 3.47 -19.29 -6.15
N LEU A 88 3.61 -20.41 -5.45
CA LEU A 88 2.64 -20.92 -4.51
C LEU A 88 3.23 -20.97 -3.11
N TYR A 89 2.43 -20.55 -2.12
CA TYR A 89 2.69 -20.75 -0.70
C TYR A 89 1.45 -21.36 -0.07
N ASN A 90 1.58 -22.52 0.59
CA ASN A 90 0.44 -23.31 1.09
C ASN A 90 -0.64 -23.58 0.02
N GLY A 91 -0.21 -23.78 -1.24
CA GLY A 91 -1.09 -24.00 -2.39
C GLY A 91 -1.86 -22.77 -2.86
N GLN A 92 -1.60 -21.58 -2.31
CA GLN A 92 -2.20 -20.32 -2.75
C GLN A 92 -1.22 -19.53 -3.63
N PRO A 93 -1.69 -18.91 -4.73
CA PRO A 93 -0.89 -18.00 -5.53
C PRO A 93 -0.38 -16.81 -4.73
N VAL A 94 0.92 -16.57 -4.80
CA VAL A 94 1.61 -15.48 -4.11
C VAL A 94 2.56 -14.76 -5.06
N LEU A 95 2.84 -13.50 -4.72
CA LEU A 95 3.96 -12.75 -5.25
C LEU A 95 5.15 -12.93 -4.30
N ILE A 96 6.31 -13.24 -4.87
CA ILE A 96 7.56 -13.43 -4.15
C ILE A 96 8.52 -12.36 -4.63
N GLU A 97 8.94 -11.49 -3.74
CA GLU A 97 9.99 -10.52 -4.02
C GLU A 97 11.27 -10.89 -3.30
N THR A 98 12.31 -11.12 -4.09
CA THR A 98 13.63 -11.50 -3.61
C THR A 98 14.52 -10.27 -3.60
N LEU A 99 14.97 -9.86 -2.42
CA LEU A 99 15.99 -8.83 -2.26
C LEU A 99 17.35 -9.45 -2.58
N LEU A 100 17.93 -9.07 -3.73
CA LEU A 100 19.19 -9.64 -4.21
C LEU A 100 20.41 -9.11 -3.44
N LYS A 101 20.30 -7.88 -2.93
CA LYS A 101 21.35 -7.18 -2.16
C LYS A 101 20.70 -6.47 -0.95
N PRO A 102 20.19 -7.21 0.04
CA PRO A 102 19.52 -6.60 1.18
C PRO A 102 20.52 -5.81 2.04
N SER A 103 20.08 -4.66 2.52
CA SER A 103 20.80 -3.87 3.53
C SER A 103 20.88 -4.63 4.87
N GLU A 104 21.81 -4.22 5.75
CA GLU A 104 21.98 -4.85 7.07
C GLU A 104 20.69 -4.77 7.94
N ASP A 105 19.89 -3.72 7.77
CA ASP A 105 18.63 -3.48 8.50
C ASP A 105 17.40 -4.13 7.84
N ALA A 106 17.53 -4.71 6.65
CA ALA A 106 16.39 -5.19 5.86
C ALA A 106 15.52 -6.20 6.63
N LEU A 107 16.14 -7.20 7.24
CA LEU A 107 15.42 -8.24 7.96
C LEU A 107 14.70 -7.71 9.21
N GLU A 108 15.27 -6.71 9.90
CA GLU A 108 14.65 -6.09 11.07
C GLU A 108 13.39 -5.30 10.71
N ILE A 109 13.45 -4.56 9.60
CA ILE A 109 12.30 -3.81 9.10
C ILE A 109 11.22 -4.77 8.58
N ILE A 110 11.57 -5.84 7.85
CA ILE A 110 10.59 -6.87 7.43
C ILE A 110 9.89 -7.49 8.65
N ARG A 111 10.64 -7.80 9.71
CA ARG A 111 10.07 -8.29 10.99
C ARG A 111 9.18 -7.27 11.70
N SER A 112 9.43 -5.98 11.49
CA SER A 112 8.60 -4.92 12.05
C SER A 112 7.32 -4.76 11.23
N TYR A 113 7.42 -4.80 9.90
CA TYR A 113 6.29 -4.79 8.99
C TYR A 113 5.38 -6.01 9.16
N ALA A 114 5.94 -7.19 9.43
CA ALA A 114 5.24 -8.43 9.76
C ALA A 114 4.26 -8.31 10.94
N LYS A 115 4.39 -7.27 11.77
CA LYS A 115 3.53 -7.01 12.94
C LYS A 115 2.48 -5.94 12.68
N VAL A 116 2.51 -5.28 11.52
CA VAL A 116 1.59 -4.20 11.19
C VAL A 116 0.24 -4.77 10.79
N GLU A 117 -0.78 -4.51 11.60
CA GLU A 117 -2.17 -4.77 11.27
C GLU A 117 -2.79 -3.49 10.70
N ALA A 118 -2.72 -3.32 9.38
CA ALA A 118 -3.24 -2.13 8.70
C ALA A 118 -4.10 -2.51 7.49
N PRO A 119 -5.37 -2.09 7.43
CA PRO A 119 -6.32 -2.50 6.39
C PRO A 119 -5.91 -2.08 4.99
N PHE A 120 -5.38 -0.86 4.88
CA PHE A 120 -5.00 -0.23 3.62
C PHE A 120 -3.57 -0.55 3.20
N VAL A 121 -2.89 -1.43 3.94
CA VAL A 121 -1.55 -1.91 3.64
C VAL A 121 -1.65 -3.37 3.16
N LEU A 122 -0.88 -3.73 2.14
CA LEU A 122 -0.85 -5.09 1.62
C LEU A 122 -0.14 -5.99 2.65
N PRO A 123 -0.79 -7.02 3.19
CA PRO A 123 -0.22 -7.81 4.28
C PRO A 123 0.96 -8.63 3.77
N LEU A 124 1.97 -8.80 4.63
CA LEU A 124 2.99 -9.83 4.45
C LEU A 124 2.38 -11.18 4.82
N LEU A 125 2.57 -12.21 3.99
CA LEU A 125 2.10 -13.57 4.29
C LEU A 125 3.19 -14.39 4.97
N ALA A 126 4.43 -14.27 4.48
CA ALA A 126 5.60 -14.95 5.01
C ALA A 126 6.88 -14.25 4.53
N TYR A 127 8.04 -14.65 5.04
CA TYR A 127 9.33 -14.24 4.51
C TYR A 127 10.39 -15.34 4.68
N VAL A 128 11.33 -15.43 3.75
CA VAL A 128 12.53 -16.27 3.87
C VAL A 128 13.66 -15.38 4.40
N PRO A 129 14.18 -15.63 5.62
CA PRO A 129 15.17 -14.76 6.25
C PRO A 129 16.60 -14.95 5.71
N ASP A 130 16.87 -16.08 5.06
CA ASP A 130 18.19 -16.41 4.52
C ASP A 130 18.46 -15.62 3.24
N ASN A 131 19.74 -15.28 3.00
CA ASN A 131 20.12 -14.56 1.79
C ASN A 131 20.06 -15.46 0.55
N PRO A 132 19.45 -15.00 -0.56
CA PRO A 132 18.76 -13.72 -0.70
C PRO A 132 17.38 -13.71 0.00
N ILE A 133 17.09 -12.65 0.77
CA ILE A 133 15.84 -12.53 1.54
C ILE A 133 14.64 -12.53 0.58
N LYS A 134 13.62 -13.34 0.88
CA LYS A 134 12.36 -13.36 0.11
C LYS A 134 11.20 -12.84 0.93
N ILE A 135 10.36 -12.01 0.32
CA ILE A 135 9.15 -11.42 0.88
C ILE A 135 7.96 -12.06 0.13
N VAL A 136 7.00 -12.62 0.86
CA VAL A 136 5.87 -13.35 0.27
C VAL A 136 4.58 -12.60 0.57
N MET A 137 3.86 -12.18 -0.46
CA MET A 137 2.64 -11.38 -0.34
C MET A 137 1.52 -11.88 -1.25
N PRO A 138 0.27 -11.44 -1.07
CA PRO A 138 -0.82 -11.82 -1.95
C PRO A 138 -0.50 -11.44 -3.40
N LEU A 139 -0.79 -12.35 -4.34
CA LEU A 139 -0.67 -12.02 -5.76
C LEU A 139 -1.76 -11.02 -6.16
N VAL A 140 -1.36 -9.84 -6.62
CA VAL A 140 -2.28 -8.78 -7.07
C VAL A 140 -2.22 -8.64 -8.58
N SER A 141 -3.33 -8.91 -9.29
CA SER A 141 -3.36 -8.99 -10.77
C SER A 141 -4.07 -7.83 -11.46
N GLN A 142 -4.65 -6.87 -10.73
CA GLN A 142 -5.50 -5.82 -11.29
C GLN A 142 -4.74 -4.51 -11.61
N GLY A 143 -3.41 -4.56 -11.63
CA GLY A 143 -2.53 -3.42 -11.86
C GLY A 143 -2.41 -2.47 -10.67
N ASN A 144 -1.76 -1.34 -10.91
CA ASN A 144 -1.52 -0.28 -9.94
C ASN A 144 -2.11 1.08 -10.36
N LEU A 145 -2.04 2.08 -9.49
CA LEU A 145 -2.54 3.43 -9.76
C LEU A 145 -1.87 4.05 -10.99
N ARG A 146 -0.57 3.80 -11.25
CA ARG A 146 0.10 4.31 -12.45
C ARG A 146 -0.52 3.76 -13.72
N ASP A 147 -0.77 2.45 -13.78
CA ASP A 147 -1.43 1.79 -14.92
C ASP A 147 -2.81 2.39 -15.17
N HIS A 148 -3.55 2.64 -14.09
CA HIS A 148 -4.86 3.26 -14.16
C HIS A 148 -4.81 4.69 -14.71
N LEU A 149 -3.93 5.55 -14.18
CA LEU A 149 -3.76 6.93 -14.65
C LEU A 149 -3.37 6.97 -16.15
N ASN A 150 -2.61 5.98 -16.63
CA ASN A 150 -2.30 5.84 -18.06
C ASN A 150 -3.54 5.50 -18.91
N ASN A 151 -4.39 4.60 -18.42
CA ASN A 151 -5.56 4.11 -19.15
C ASN A 151 -6.74 5.10 -19.14
N GLU A 152 -6.96 5.81 -18.03
CA GLU A 152 -8.08 6.76 -17.90
C GLU A 152 -7.89 8.05 -18.70
N ARG A 153 -6.65 8.38 -19.09
CA ARG A 153 -6.39 9.40 -20.12
C ARG A 153 -7.23 9.16 -21.39
N ALA A 154 -7.69 7.93 -21.63
CA ALA A 154 -8.46 7.54 -22.80
C ALA A 154 -9.98 7.37 -22.58
N THR A 155 -10.52 7.24 -21.35
CA THR A 155 -11.90 6.69 -21.18
C THR A 155 -12.85 7.37 -20.19
N SER A 156 -12.44 8.39 -19.44
CA SER A 156 -13.35 9.24 -18.62
C SER A 156 -14.45 8.47 -17.86
N SER A 157 -14.11 7.45 -17.05
CA SER A 157 -15.14 6.66 -16.36
C SER A 157 -14.69 5.97 -15.06
N ILE A 158 -15.29 6.46 -13.97
CA ILE A 158 -15.46 5.88 -12.62
C ILE A 158 -14.17 5.91 -11.77
N PHE A 159 -13.75 7.14 -11.47
CA PHE A 159 -12.88 7.38 -10.33
C PHE A 159 -13.74 7.53 -9.06
N THR A 160 -13.48 6.67 -8.08
CA THR A 160 -13.70 6.88 -6.65
C THR A 160 -12.86 8.10 -6.27
N SER A 161 -13.41 9.34 -6.37
CA SER A 161 -12.74 10.67 -6.32
C SER A 161 -11.27 10.65 -5.89
N ARG A 162 -10.32 11.29 -6.59
CA ARG A 162 -8.86 11.31 -6.23
C ARG A 162 -8.56 11.57 -4.76
N PHE A 163 -9.49 12.20 -4.06
CA PHE A 163 -9.48 12.40 -2.62
C PHE A 163 -9.68 11.11 -1.81
N GLU A 164 -10.52 10.18 -2.24
CA GLU A 164 -10.67 8.84 -1.65
C GLU A 164 -9.38 8.01 -1.80
N VAL A 165 -8.73 8.04 -2.97
CA VAL A 165 -7.42 7.38 -3.16
C VAL A 165 -6.36 8.03 -2.27
N ALA A 166 -6.31 9.37 -2.25
CA ALA A 166 -5.41 10.10 -1.35
C ALA A 166 -5.70 9.81 0.13
N TYR A 167 -6.97 9.63 0.51
CA TYR A 167 -7.39 9.27 1.86
C TYR A 167 -6.89 7.88 2.26
N ILE A 168 -7.14 6.87 1.41
CA ILE A 168 -6.68 5.50 1.62
C ILE A 168 -5.16 5.48 1.79
N LEU A 169 -4.44 6.20 0.92
CA LEU A 169 -2.99 6.31 0.99
C LEU A 169 -2.53 6.98 2.30
N ALA A 170 -3.18 8.08 2.70
CA ALA A 170 -2.84 8.79 3.93
C ALA A 170 -3.11 7.93 5.17
N LYS A 171 -4.19 7.14 5.15
CA LYS A 171 -4.51 6.18 6.22
C LYS A 171 -3.50 5.04 6.30
N ALA A 172 -3.16 4.42 5.17
CA ALA A 172 -2.12 3.40 5.11
C ALA A 172 -0.78 3.93 5.67
N LEU A 173 -0.42 5.16 5.27
CA LEU A 173 0.82 5.79 5.72
C LEU A 173 0.78 6.15 7.21
N GLN A 174 -0.37 6.58 7.72
CA GLN A 174 -0.57 6.82 9.15
C GLN A 174 -0.36 5.54 9.95
N ASP A 175 -0.96 4.42 9.54
CA ASP A 175 -0.82 3.15 10.25
C ASP A 175 0.65 2.68 10.26
N LEU A 176 1.41 2.90 9.17
CA LEU A 176 2.85 2.62 9.14
C LEU A 176 3.63 3.54 10.09
N HIS A 177 3.39 4.85 10.04
CA HIS A 177 4.09 5.84 10.86
C HIS A 177 3.81 5.66 12.35
N ASP A 178 2.58 5.29 12.74
CA ASP A 178 2.19 4.98 14.11
C ASP A 178 2.91 3.71 14.63
N ASN A 179 3.22 2.77 13.73
CA ASN A 179 4.07 1.60 13.98
C ASN A 179 5.58 1.87 13.80
N GLN A 180 5.97 3.15 13.75
CA GLN A 180 7.35 3.63 13.61
C GLN A 180 8.05 3.20 12.30
N LEU A 181 7.29 2.83 11.28
CA LEU A 181 7.81 2.41 9.98
C LEU A 181 7.76 3.55 8.97
N VAL A 182 8.81 3.66 8.17
CA VAL A 182 8.87 4.52 6.99
C VAL A 182 8.63 3.64 5.77
N HIS A 183 7.80 4.06 4.83
CA HIS A 183 7.50 3.27 3.64
C HIS A 183 8.71 3.15 2.69
N ARG A 184 9.47 4.25 2.53
CA ARG A 184 10.72 4.36 1.73
C ARG A 184 10.56 4.25 0.22
N ASP A 185 9.52 3.57 -0.28
CA ASP A 185 9.24 3.48 -1.72
C ASP A 185 7.81 3.84 -2.10
N LEU A 186 7.35 4.99 -1.61
CA LEU A 186 6.00 5.44 -1.87
C LEU A 186 5.92 5.99 -3.31
N THR A 187 5.23 5.27 -4.20
CA THR A 187 5.03 5.65 -5.60
C THR A 187 3.60 5.35 -6.06
N SER A 188 3.18 5.90 -7.20
CA SER A 188 1.91 5.50 -7.82
C SER A 188 1.88 4.02 -8.24
N ARG A 189 3.04 3.37 -8.38
CA ARG A 189 3.13 1.92 -8.64
C ARG A 189 2.92 1.09 -7.38
N SER A 190 3.24 1.65 -6.21
CA SER A 190 3.02 1.00 -4.91
C SER A 190 1.56 0.96 -4.47
N ILE A 191 0.63 1.56 -5.23
CA ILE A 191 -0.80 1.57 -4.89
C ILE A 191 -1.48 0.56 -5.79
N VAL A 192 -1.77 -0.62 -5.23
CA VAL A 192 -2.24 -1.78 -5.98
C VAL A 192 -3.74 -2.00 -5.79
N ARG A 193 -4.41 -2.45 -6.86
CA ARG A 193 -5.84 -2.79 -6.83
C ARG A 193 -6.02 -4.25 -6.47
N VAL A 194 -6.70 -4.55 -5.36
CA VAL A 194 -6.81 -5.95 -4.90
C VAL A 194 -8.02 -6.70 -5.46
N ASN A 195 -9.01 -6.00 -6.02
CA ASN A 195 -10.18 -6.64 -6.64
C ASN A 195 -10.93 -5.71 -7.61
N ASP A 196 -11.93 -6.26 -8.28
CA ASP A 196 -12.76 -5.53 -9.25
C ASP A 196 -13.59 -4.40 -8.61
N SER A 197 -13.80 -4.45 -7.29
CA SER A 197 -14.49 -3.40 -6.52
C SER A 197 -13.60 -2.21 -6.17
N TRP A 198 -12.44 -2.05 -6.82
CA TRP A 198 -11.55 -0.90 -6.63
C TRP A 198 -11.04 -0.72 -5.21
N LYS A 199 -10.95 -1.82 -4.44
CA LYS A 199 -10.23 -1.78 -3.17
C LYS A 199 -8.75 -1.59 -3.45
N LEU A 200 -8.18 -0.52 -2.90
CA LEU A 200 -6.77 -0.18 -3.02
C LEU A 200 -6.02 -0.56 -1.76
N LYS A 201 -4.78 -1.00 -1.94
CA LYS A 201 -3.82 -1.19 -0.86
C LYS A 201 -2.47 -0.62 -1.24
N LEU A 202 -1.77 -0.10 -0.25
CA LEU A 202 -0.37 0.27 -0.34
C LEU A 202 0.48 -1.01 -0.23
N SER A 203 1.15 -1.39 -1.32
CA SER A 203 2.14 -2.45 -1.34
C SER A 203 3.47 -1.94 -0.81
N TYR A 204 4.19 -2.77 -0.06
CA TYR A 204 5.45 -2.40 0.59
C TYR A 204 6.66 -2.73 -0.27
N PHE A 205 7.51 -1.76 -0.60
CA PHE A 205 8.77 -1.99 -1.34
C PHE A 205 9.94 -1.09 -0.93
N GLY A 206 10.18 -0.90 0.37
CA GLY A 206 11.16 0.06 0.91
C GLY A 206 12.66 -0.20 0.70
N TYR A 207 13.10 -0.98 -0.30
CA TYR A 207 14.52 -1.34 -0.51
C TYR A 207 15.02 -1.16 -1.96
N THR A 208 14.18 -0.66 -2.87
CA THR A 208 14.49 -0.52 -4.30
C THR A 208 15.49 0.60 -4.63
N LYS A 209 15.89 1.44 -3.67
CA LYS A 209 16.48 2.76 -3.96
C LYS A 209 17.93 2.97 -3.54
N GLU A 210 18.64 1.93 -3.15
CA GLU A 210 20.06 2.08 -2.80
C GLU A 210 20.91 2.32 -4.05
N LEU A 211 21.37 3.56 -4.23
CA LEU A 211 22.26 3.95 -5.32
C LEU A 211 23.70 3.52 -5.01
N GLY A 212 24.25 2.65 -5.84
CA GLY A 212 25.67 2.30 -5.86
C GLY A 212 26.43 3.07 -6.94
N ALA A 213 27.76 2.94 -6.96
CA ALA A 213 28.61 3.58 -7.98
C ALA A 213 28.34 3.12 -9.43
N GLN A 214 27.45 2.14 -9.64
CA GLN A 214 27.09 1.53 -10.93
C GLN A 214 25.59 1.58 -11.24
N SER A 215 24.82 2.45 -10.57
CA SER A 215 23.36 2.56 -10.77
C SER A 215 22.94 2.77 -12.23
N THR A 216 21.95 2.00 -12.67
CA THR A 216 21.39 2.01 -14.04
C THR A 216 20.36 3.11 -14.22
N VAL A 217 19.98 3.43 -15.48
CA VAL A 217 18.94 4.44 -15.77
C VAL A 217 17.61 4.11 -15.09
N GLU A 218 17.25 2.82 -15.04
CA GLU A 218 16.04 2.31 -14.39
C GLU A 218 16.03 2.63 -12.88
N SER A 219 17.15 2.38 -12.19
CA SER A 219 17.28 2.75 -10.76
C SER A 219 17.17 4.25 -10.49
N VAL A 220 17.43 5.09 -11.50
CA VAL A 220 17.28 6.54 -11.37
C VAL A 220 15.84 7.00 -11.62
N GLU A 221 15.08 6.30 -12.46
CA GLU A 221 13.65 6.57 -12.67
C GLU A 221 12.79 6.19 -11.45
N GLU A 222 13.23 5.22 -10.65
CA GLU A 222 12.60 4.90 -9.36
C GLU A 222 12.76 6.04 -8.34
N MET A 223 13.77 6.91 -8.50
CA MET A 223 14.06 8.02 -7.59
C MET A 223 13.23 9.27 -7.85
N LEU A 224 12.34 9.29 -8.85
CA LEU A 224 11.55 10.49 -9.18
C LEU A 224 10.55 10.89 -8.08
N TRP A 225 10.17 9.95 -7.22
CA TRP A 225 9.33 10.22 -6.05
C TRP A 225 10.14 10.60 -4.80
N SER A 226 11.46 10.48 -4.85
CA SER A 226 12.33 10.63 -3.68
C SER A 226 12.50 12.10 -3.30
N ALA A 227 12.48 12.36 -2.00
CA ALA A 227 12.75 13.67 -1.45
C ALA A 227 14.22 14.09 -1.67
N PRO A 228 14.54 15.40 -1.74
CA PRO A 228 15.90 15.88 -1.95
C PRO A 228 16.92 15.33 -0.94
N GLU A 229 16.53 15.16 0.33
CA GLU A 229 17.39 14.60 1.38
C GLU A 229 17.63 13.09 1.24
N VAL A 230 16.67 12.37 0.65
CA VAL A 230 16.81 10.94 0.33
C VAL A 230 17.81 10.77 -0.79
N ILE A 231 17.69 11.57 -1.86
CA ILE A 231 18.65 11.57 -2.98
C ILE A 231 20.06 11.93 -2.47
N ALA A 232 20.17 12.87 -1.53
CA ALA A 232 21.44 13.34 -1.00
C ALA A 232 22.18 12.30 -0.14
N SER A 233 21.45 11.56 0.68
CA SER A 233 22.04 10.82 1.81
C SER A 233 21.46 9.43 2.05
N ASN A 234 20.54 8.98 1.19
CA ASN A 234 19.77 7.74 1.35
C ASN A 234 19.06 7.63 2.71
N LYS A 235 18.75 8.78 3.33
CA LYS A 235 18.13 8.84 4.66
C LYS A 235 16.62 9.01 4.54
N TYR A 236 15.90 7.93 4.78
CA TYR A 236 14.45 7.91 4.80
C TYR A 236 13.88 8.36 6.15
N THR A 237 12.80 9.13 6.10
CA THR A 237 12.07 9.62 7.27
C THR A 237 10.57 9.66 7.00
N TYR A 238 9.74 9.83 8.03
CA TYR A 238 8.32 10.07 7.81
C TYR A 238 8.07 11.25 6.86
N ALA A 239 8.87 12.31 6.96
CA ALA A 239 8.76 13.47 6.08
C ALA A 239 9.16 13.17 4.62
N SER A 240 10.04 12.19 4.36
CA SER A 240 10.34 11.79 2.99
C SER A 240 9.18 11.03 2.35
N ASP A 241 8.45 10.22 3.12
CA ASP A 241 7.20 9.62 2.62
C ASP A 241 6.17 10.71 2.28
N ILE A 242 6.07 11.77 3.10
CA ILE A 242 5.17 12.91 2.81
C ILE A 242 5.55 13.61 1.51
N TYR A 243 6.85 13.75 1.21
CA TYR A 243 7.28 14.30 -0.07
C TYR A 243 6.81 13.42 -1.24
N SER A 244 7.07 12.11 -1.16
CA SER A 244 6.63 11.14 -2.16
C SER A 244 5.11 11.11 -2.33
N PHE A 245 4.35 11.30 -1.25
CA PHE A 245 2.91 11.49 -1.28
C PHE A 245 2.53 12.73 -2.11
N GLY A 246 3.23 13.86 -1.92
CA GLY A 246 3.06 15.06 -2.74
C GLY A 246 3.31 14.85 -4.23
N VAL A 247 4.30 14.01 -4.58
CA VAL A 247 4.54 13.61 -5.97
C VAL A 247 3.33 12.85 -6.53
N ILE A 248 2.78 11.89 -5.77
CA ILE A 248 1.59 11.12 -6.19
C ILE A 248 0.36 12.02 -6.33
N LEU A 249 0.18 13.03 -5.46
CA LEU A 249 -0.88 14.02 -5.62
C LEU A 249 -0.79 14.74 -6.97
N SER A 250 0.42 15.01 -7.45
CA SER A 250 0.60 15.62 -8.76
C SER A 250 0.28 14.69 -9.92
N GLU A 251 0.59 13.39 -9.80
CA GLU A 251 0.20 12.40 -10.79
C GLU A 251 -1.32 12.27 -10.86
N MET A 252 -2.02 12.25 -9.73
CA MET A 252 -3.48 12.18 -9.70
C MET A 252 -4.16 13.46 -10.22
N ASP A 253 -3.51 14.61 -10.15
CA ASP A 253 -4.03 15.83 -10.76
C ASP A 253 -3.74 15.86 -12.27
N THR A 254 -2.52 15.54 -12.69
CA THR A 254 -2.07 15.74 -14.07
C THR A 254 -2.24 14.53 -14.99
N TRP A 255 -2.42 13.33 -14.42
CA TRP A 255 -2.44 12.02 -15.11
C TRP A 255 -1.10 11.66 -15.78
N LYS A 256 -0.06 12.46 -15.54
CA LYS A 256 1.27 12.32 -16.13
C LYS A 256 2.21 11.63 -15.15
N SER A 257 3.26 11.02 -15.69
CA SER A 257 4.38 10.59 -14.85
C SER A 257 5.07 11.83 -14.26
N PRO A 258 5.72 11.72 -13.08
CA PRO A 258 6.44 12.84 -12.48
C PRO A 258 7.48 13.40 -13.46
N TYR A 259 7.48 14.72 -13.62
CA TYR A 259 8.41 15.43 -14.50
C TYR A 259 8.40 15.01 -15.98
N GLU A 260 7.30 14.45 -16.49
CA GLU A 260 7.17 13.99 -17.89
C GLU A 260 7.56 15.06 -18.94
N GLU A 261 7.36 16.34 -18.63
CA GLU A 261 7.69 17.47 -19.51
C GLU A 261 9.16 17.91 -19.44
N SER A 262 9.94 17.33 -18.53
CA SER A 262 11.35 17.65 -18.36
C SER A 262 12.17 17.13 -19.55
N LYS A 263 13.13 17.94 -20.00
CA LYS A 263 14.09 17.54 -21.04
C LYS A 263 15.34 16.85 -20.48
N LEU A 264 15.45 16.75 -19.16
CA LEU A 264 16.58 16.11 -18.50
C LEU A 264 16.44 14.58 -18.58
N ASN A 265 17.56 13.88 -18.74
CA ASN A 265 17.60 12.43 -18.54
C ASN A 265 17.45 12.10 -17.04
N GLY A 266 17.26 10.82 -16.69
CA GLY A 266 17.04 10.41 -15.30
C GLY A 266 18.08 10.98 -14.33
N PHE A 267 19.37 10.86 -14.63
CA PHE A 267 20.44 11.36 -13.75
C PHE A 267 20.41 12.90 -13.61
N GLY A 268 20.21 13.62 -14.71
CA GLY A 268 20.07 15.07 -14.68
C GLY A 268 18.86 15.51 -13.85
N LEU A 269 17.75 14.78 -13.96
CA LEU A 269 16.53 15.05 -13.21
C LEU A 269 16.73 14.79 -11.71
N MET A 270 17.38 13.67 -11.35
CA MET A 270 17.75 13.37 -9.96
C MET A 270 18.61 14.48 -9.34
N LEU A 271 19.63 14.96 -10.07
CA LEU A 271 20.45 16.09 -9.62
C LEU A 271 19.66 17.39 -9.49
N ALA A 272 18.75 17.67 -10.42
CA ALA A 272 17.90 18.85 -10.37
C ALA A 272 16.94 18.80 -9.17
N ILE A 273 16.36 17.64 -8.86
CA ILE A 273 15.50 17.44 -7.67
C ILE A 273 16.33 17.69 -6.40
N HIS A 274 17.51 17.09 -6.30
CA HIS A 274 18.39 17.28 -5.15
C HIS A 274 18.74 18.75 -4.90
N LYS A 275 18.92 19.53 -5.97
CA LYS A 275 19.26 20.97 -5.90
C LYS A 275 18.06 21.91 -5.81
N GLY A 276 16.83 21.40 -5.88
CA GLY A 276 15.62 22.25 -5.97
C GLY A 276 15.50 23.04 -7.28
N GLU A 277 16.20 22.61 -8.33
CA GLU A 277 16.20 23.29 -9.66
C GLU A 277 14.98 22.92 -10.51
N VAL A 278 14.25 21.88 -10.12
CA VAL A 278 13.02 21.43 -10.78
C VAL A 278 11.89 21.37 -9.77
N GLN A 279 10.69 21.76 -10.20
CA GLN A 279 9.48 21.65 -9.40
C GLN A 279 8.42 20.86 -10.18
N ILE A 280 7.65 20.09 -9.43
CA ILE A 280 6.47 19.42 -9.95
C ILE A 280 5.40 20.46 -10.24
N SER A 281 4.70 20.27 -11.36
CA SER A 281 3.58 21.11 -11.76
C SER A 281 2.24 20.39 -11.53
N LEU A 282 1.21 21.19 -11.28
CA LEU A 282 -0.20 20.78 -11.24
C LEU A 282 -0.93 21.53 -12.35
N ARG A 283 -2.07 21.02 -12.81
CA ARG A 283 -2.90 21.66 -13.83
C ARG A 283 -3.36 23.04 -13.38
N ASP A 284 -3.55 23.98 -14.30
CA ASP A 284 -3.97 25.35 -13.97
C ASP A 284 -5.29 25.41 -13.17
N ASN A 285 -6.22 24.49 -13.43
CA ASN A 285 -7.52 24.39 -12.78
C ASN A 285 -7.55 23.52 -11.51
N CYS A 286 -6.39 23.14 -10.97
CA CYS A 286 -6.29 22.42 -9.70
C CYS A 286 -6.89 23.23 -8.53
N GLU A 287 -7.63 22.57 -7.65
CA GLU A 287 -8.30 23.18 -6.51
C GLU A 287 -7.27 23.86 -5.59
N PRO A 288 -7.50 25.11 -5.15
CA PRO A 288 -6.52 25.86 -4.38
C PRO A 288 -6.04 25.12 -3.12
N TRP A 289 -6.95 24.45 -2.41
CA TRP A 289 -6.61 23.69 -1.20
C TRP A 289 -5.72 22.47 -1.51
N TYR A 290 -5.99 21.78 -2.62
CA TYR A 290 -5.24 20.60 -3.04
C TYR A 290 -3.84 21.00 -3.49
N ARG A 291 -3.75 22.08 -4.29
CA ARG A 291 -2.48 22.67 -4.71
C ARG A 291 -1.63 23.06 -3.51
N GLU A 292 -2.20 23.80 -2.57
CA GLU A 292 -1.49 24.24 -1.37
C GLU A 292 -0.96 23.03 -0.58
N LEU A 293 -1.79 22.01 -0.37
CA LEU A 293 -1.38 20.81 0.36
C LEU A 293 -0.28 20.03 -0.37
N ALA A 294 -0.41 19.84 -1.69
CA ALA A 294 0.59 19.16 -2.50
C ALA A 294 1.94 19.91 -2.50
N LEU A 295 1.93 21.24 -2.62
CA LEU A 295 3.15 22.04 -2.57
C LEU A 295 3.79 22.04 -1.17
N ARG A 296 2.99 22.01 -0.09
CA ARG A 296 3.51 21.81 1.27
C ARG A 296 4.14 20.44 1.45
N CYS A 297 3.56 19.38 0.88
CA CYS A 297 4.20 18.06 0.86
C CYS A 297 5.56 18.08 0.16
N LEU A 298 5.67 18.83 -0.95
CA LEU A 298 6.87 18.95 -1.78
C LEU A 298 7.89 19.98 -1.26
N ASN A 299 7.75 20.47 -0.02
CA ASN A 299 8.68 21.45 0.52
C ASN A 299 10.11 20.86 0.64
N GLU A 300 11.11 21.63 0.21
CA GLU A 300 12.53 21.22 0.32
C GLU A 300 12.94 20.94 1.76
N ASN A 301 12.43 21.72 2.72
CA ASN A 301 12.68 21.51 4.13
C ASN A 301 11.73 20.45 4.70
N PRO A 302 12.23 19.27 5.14
CA PRO A 302 11.39 18.19 5.65
C PRO A 302 10.54 18.57 6.87
N SER A 303 10.99 19.55 7.66
CA SER A 303 10.27 20.02 8.85
C SER A 303 9.04 20.88 8.54
N LEU A 304 8.95 21.44 7.34
CA LEU A 304 7.82 22.26 6.88
C LEU A 304 6.72 21.44 6.19
N ARG A 305 6.99 20.15 5.92
CA ARG A 305 6.01 19.23 5.34
C ARG A 305 4.92 18.90 6.37
N PRO A 306 3.65 18.74 5.95
CA PRO A 306 2.57 18.37 6.85
C PRO A 306 2.84 17.01 7.51
N LYS A 307 2.25 16.80 8.68
CA LYS A 307 2.20 15.47 9.29
C LYS A 307 1.12 14.62 8.61
N VAL A 308 1.26 13.29 8.68
CA VAL A 308 0.35 12.36 8.01
C VAL A 308 -1.11 12.51 8.49
N ASN A 309 -1.33 12.85 9.76
CA ASN A 309 -2.66 13.12 10.29
C ASN A 309 -3.34 14.35 9.65
N GLU A 310 -2.57 15.39 9.28
CA GLU A 310 -3.12 16.52 8.52
C GLU A 310 -3.61 16.07 7.13
N LEU A 311 -2.90 15.15 6.49
CA LEU A 311 -3.31 14.57 5.19
C LEU A 311 -4.60 13.76 5.35
N VAL A 312 -4.66 12.88 6.37
CA VAL A 312 -5.84 12.07 6.66
C VAL A 312 -7.06 12.96 6.87
N GLU A 313 -6.95 14.01 7.68
CA GLU A 313 -8.06 14.93 7.96
C GLU A 313 -8.50 15.68 6.70
N ALA A 314 -7.56 16.22 5.92
CA ALA A 314 -7.85 16.95 4.70
C ALA A 314 -8.61 16.08 3.68
N PHE A 315 -8.11 14.87 3.41
CA PHE A 315 -8.75 13.98 2.43
C PHE A 315 -10.01 13.30 2.97
N LYS A 316 -10.16 13.11 4.28
CA LYS A 316 -11.43 12.69 4.89
C LYS A 316 -12.52 13.71 4.60
N ASN A 317 -12.22 14.98 4.81
CA ASN A 317 -13.17 16.06 4.59
C ASN A 317 -13.52 16.19 3.10
N ALA A 318 -12.51 16.12 2.22
CA ALA A 318 -12.71 16.20 0.78
C ALA A 318 -13.48 15.00 0.20
N ALA A 319 -13.26 13.78 0.72
CA ALA A 319 -13.98 12.59 0.32
C ALA A 319 -15.45 12.60 0.75
N ASN A 320 -15.76 13.25 1.88
CA ASN A 320 -17.12 13.34 2.43
C ASN A 320 -17.90 14.59 1.97
N ASP A 321 -17.32 15.45 1.12
CA ASP A 321 -17.99 16.66 0.63
C ASP A 321 -19.14 16.31 -0.35
N PRO A 322 -20.41 16.64 -0.03
CA PRO A 322 -21.56 16.38 -0.89
C PRO A 322 -21.50 17.04 -2.27
N MET A 323 -20.72 18.11 -2.45
CA MET A 323 -20.51 18.72 -3.77
C MET A 323 -19.54 17.92 -4.65
N ALA A 324 -18.63 17.14 -4.04
CA ALA A 324 -17.77 16.19 -4.74
C ALA A 324 -18.47 14.83 -4.98
N SER A 325 -19.46 14.48 -4.14
CA SER A 325 -20.13 13.17 -4.13
C SER A 325 -21.30 12.99 -5.13
N LYS A 326 -21.37 13.76 -6.23
CA LYS A 326 -22.48 13.61 -7.21
C LYS A 326 -22.49 12.27 -7.98
N THR A 327 -21.59 11.35 -7.65
CA THR A 327 -21.53 9.98 -8.18
C THR A 327 -21.19 9.00 -7.05
N THR A 328 -22.16 8.62 -6.20
CA THR A 328 -21.94 7.63 -5.12
C THR A 328 -22.61 6.29 -5.37
N SER A 329 -21.84 5.20 -5.25
CA SER A 329 -22.19 3.95 -4.52
C SER A 329 -21.15 2.83 -4.72
N PRO A 330 -21.08 1.78 -3.87
CA PRO A 330 -21.39 1.70 -2.44
C PRO A 330 -20.31 0.87 -1.68
N ILE A 331 -19.44 1.52 -0.93
CA ILE A 331 -18.88 1.06 0.35
C ILE A 331 -18.37 2.35 0.97
N SER A 332 -19.01 2.83 2.01
CA SER A 332 -18.49 4.00 2.72
C SER A 332 -17.19 3.59 3.38
N ILE A 333 -16.12 4.34 3.16
CA ILE A 333 -14.82 4.22 3.83
C ILE A 333 -14.96 4.03 5.36
N VAL A 334 -16.06 4.52 5.94
CA VAL A 334 -16.48 4.38 7.34
C VAL A 334 -16.65 2.92 7.79
N GLU A 335 -17.08 2.00 6.91
CA GLU A 335 -17.30 0.60 7.28
C GLU A 335 -15.96 -0.14 7.52
N GLU A 336 -14.92 0.15 6.72
CA GLU A 336 -13.59 -0.44 6.90
C GLU A 336 -12.86 0.09 8.15
N GLU A 337 -13.10 1.35 8.56
CA GLU A 337 -12.56 1.89 9.83
C GLU A 337 -13.22 1.30 11.08
N LEU A 338 -14.52 0.98 11.02
CA LEU A 338 -15.28 0.41 12.13
C LEU A 338 -15.04 -1.10 12.31
N LEU A 339 -14.58 -1.79 11.27
CA LEU A 339 -14.27 -3.22 11.29
C LEU A 339 -13.01 -3.59 12.08
N ILE A 340 -12.25 -2.61 12.57
CA ILE A 340 -10.88 -2.82 13.09
C ILE A 340 -10.68 -2.26 14.52
N ARG A 341 -11.58 -1.39 14.99
CA ARG A 341 -11.57 -0.91 16.38
C ARG A 341 -12.29 -1.86 17.32
#